data_AF-A0A7W1K642-F1
#
_entry.id   AF-A0A7W1K642-F1
#
_cell.length_a   1.000
_cell.length_b   1.000
_cell.length_c   1.000
_cell.angle_alpha   90.00
_cell.angle_beta   90.00
_cell.angle_gamma   90.00
#
_symmetry.space_group_name_H-M   'P 1'
#
loop_
_entity.id
_entity.type
_entity.pdbx_description
1 polymer ?
#
loop_
_entity_poly.entity_id
_entity_poly.type
_entity_poly.pdbx_seq_one_letter_code
_entity_poly.pdbx_strand_id
1 'polypeptide(L)'
;GHKRRPDDPVVRGFIHGTGHGVGLEIHEEPSIGRSGVTPLRAGDVVTVEPGIYDPAIGGVRLEDMLVITEEGSRDLTRAPRQLVI
;
A
#
# COMPACT_ATOMS: atom_id res chain seq x y z
N GLY A 1 -7.82 -3.93 2.87
CA GLY A 1 -8.10 -3.22 1.60
C GLY A 1 -9.60 -3.01 1.34
N HIS A 2 -10.00 -1.83 0.87
CA HIS A 2 -11.38 -1.51 0.48
C HIS A 2 -11.78 -2.38 -0.74
N LYS A 3 -12.64 -3.38 -0.54
CA LYS A 3 -13.13 -4.24 -1.63
C LYS A 3 -14.14 -3.45 -2.45
N ARG A 4 -13.79 -3.14 -3.70
CA ARG A 4 -14.71 -2.49 -4.64
C ARG A 4 -15.76 -3.48 -5.13
N ARG A 5 -16.93 -2.96 -5.48
CA ARG A 5 -18.01 -3.76 -6.03
C ARG A 5 -17.74 -4.10 -7.51
N PRO A 6 -18.26 -5.22 -8.03
CA PRO A 6 -18.00 -5.67 -9.41
C PRO A 6 -18.46 -4.68 -10.50
N ASP A 7 -19.35 -3.75 -10.16
CA ASP A 7 -19.93 -2.72 -11.03
C ASP A 7 -19.18 -1.38 -11.01
N ASP A 8 -18.05 -1.28 -10.30
CA ASP A 8 -17.22 -0.07 -10.34
C ASP A 8 -16.58 0.09 -11.74
N PRO A 9 -16.83 1.21 -12.45
CA PRO A 9 -16.35 1.42 -13.82
C PRO A 9 -14.83 1.45 -13.94
N VAL A 10 -14.09 1.57 -12.83
CA VAL A 10 -12.63 1.62 -12.81
C VAL A 10 -12.07 0.25 -12.43
N VAL A 11 -12.07 -0.68 -13.40
CA VAL A 11 -11.38 -1.99 -13.31
C VAL A 11 -9.89 -1.89 -13.67
N ARG A 12 -9.44 -0.71 -14.09
CA ARG A 12 -8.11 -0.46 -14.67
C ARG A 12 -7.43 0.72 -13.99
N GLY A 13 -6.13 0.64 -13.79
CA GLY A 13 -5.33 1.67 -13.13
C GLY A 13 -5.06 1.37 -11.65
N PHE A 14 -4.91 2.42 -10.85
CA PHE A 14 -4.62 2.32 -9.42
C PHE A 14 -5.93 2.38 -8.61
N ILE A 15 -6.39 1.22 -8.16
CA ILE A 15 -7.78 1.02 -7.71
C ILE A 15 -7.94 0.82 -6.19
N HIS A 16 -6.85 0.75 -5.43
CA HIS A 16 -6.85 0.57 -3.98
C HIS A 16 -6.13 1.73 -3.25
N GLY A 17 -6.10 1.69 -1.92
CA GLY A 17 -5.29 2.61 -1.12
C GLY A 17 -3.80 2.37 -1.37
N THR A 18 -2.96 3.33 -1.01
CA THR A 18 -1.50 3.19 -1.14
C THR A 18 -0.92 2.26 -0.08
N GLY A 19 -1.64 1.98 1.01
CA GLY A 19 -1.23 1.00 2.01
C GLY A 19 -2.07 1.05 3.28
N HIS A 20 -1.58 0.43 4.34
CA HIS A 20 -2.23 0.33 5.64
C HIS A 20 -1.22 0.03 6.76
N GLY A 21 -1.64 0.18 8.01
CA GLY A 21 -0.85 -0.26 9.17
C GLY A 21 -0.68 -1.77 9.20
N VAL A 22 0.43 -2.23 9.78
CA VAL A 22 0.76 -3.65 9.98
C VAL A 22 1.37 -3.85 11.36
N GLY A 23 0.86 -4.84 12.08
CA GLY A 23 1.33 -5.17 13.42
C GLY A 23 0.96 -6.60 13.78
N LEU A 24 0.10 -6.78 14.78
CA LEU A 24 -0.43 -8.10 15.11
C LEU A 24 -1.43 -8.57 14.05
N GLU A 25 -2.19 -7.62 13.48
CA GLU A 25 -3.04 -7.87 12.34
C GLU A 25 -2.34 -7.46 11.05
N ILE A 26 -2.65 -8.18 9.97
CA ILE A 26 -2.13 -7.85 8.63
C ILE A 26 -2.66 -6.48 8.18
N HIS A 27 -3.88 -6.11 8.59
CA HIS A 27 -4.45 -4.80 8.29
C HIS A 27 -4.89 -4.14 9.58
N GLU A 28 -4.17 -3.11 9.99
CA GLU A 28 -4.53 -2.23 11.10
C GLU A 28 -4.51 -0.76 10.63
N GLU A 29 -4.95 0.14 11.49
CA GLU A 29 -4.76 1.58 11.27
C GLU A 29 -3.27 1.95 11.45
N PRO A 30 -2.76 3.00 10.76
CA PRO A 30 -3.50 3.92 9.91
C PRO A 30 -3.72 3.41 8.48
N SER A 31 -4.90 3.69 7.94
CA SER A 31 -5.16 3.51 6.49
C SER A 31 -4.41 4.57 5.66
N ILE A 32 -3.68 4.17 4.61
CA ILE A 32 -2.93 5.08 3.72
C ILE A 32 -3.63 5.21 2.37
N GLY A 33 -4.16 6.40 2.08
CA GLY A 33 -4.84 6.69 0.82
C GLY A 33 -5.94 7.73 0.99
N ARG A 34 -6.83 7.84 0.00
CA ARG A 34 -7.89 8.88 -0.03
C ARG A 34 -8.84 8.85 1.17
N SER A 35 -9.04 7.68 1.77
CA SER A 35 -9.90 7.50 2.95
C SER A 35 -9.16 7.58 4.28
N GLY A 36 -7.83 7.63 4.26
CA GLY A 36 -6.99 7.76 5.45
C GLY A 36 -7.00 9.18 5.98
N VAL A 37 -7.49 9.37 7.20
CA VAL A 37 -7.51 10.68 7.88
C VAL A 37 -6.61 10.74 9.11
N THR A 38 -6.10 9.58 9.55
CA THR A 38 -5.21 9.45 10.70
C THR A 38 -3.80 9.89 10.31
N PRO A 39 -3.22 10.91 10.98
CA PRO A 39 -1.83 11.29 10.75
C PRO A 39 -0.86 10.18 11.18
N LEU A 40 0.19 9.96 10.38
CA LEU A 40 1.29 9.06 10.72
C LEU A 40 2.06 9.56 11.95
N ARG A 41 2.48 8.63 12.81
CA ARG A 41 3.27 8.89 14.01
C ARG A 41 4.52 8.05 14.01
N ALA A 42 5.59 8.57 14.63
CA ALA A 42 6.80 7.79 14.85
C ALA A 42 6.46 6.48 15.59
N GLY A 43 6.97 5.37 15.08
CA GLY A 43 6.66 4.02 15.56
C GLY A 43 5.59 3.28 14.76
N ASP A 44 4.74 3.98 13.99
CA ASP A 44 3.80 3.31 13.09
C ASP A 44 4.55 2.45 12.07
N VAL A 45 4.06 1.24 11.81
CA VAL A 45 4.55 0.38 10.74
C VAL A 45 3.46 0.28 9.68
N VAL A 46 3.78 0.65 8.45
CA VAL A 46 2.81 0.74 7.35
C VAL A 46 3.35 0.09 6.08
N THR A 47 2.45 -0.41 5.24
CA THR A 47 2.76 -0.75 3.85
C THR A 47 2.74 0.50 2.97
N VAL A 48 3.61 0.51 1.96
CA VAL A 48 3.52 1.40 0.79
C VAL A 48 3.55 0.50 -0.44
N GLU A 49 2.38 0.32 -1.04
CA GLU A 49 2.10 -0.75 -1.99
C GLU A 49 1.40 -0.28 -3.28
N PRO A 50 1.86 0.78 -3.99
CA PRO A 50 1.20 1.22 -5.21
C PRO A 50 1.12 0.12 -6.28
N GLY A 51 -0.02 0.04 -6.97
CA GLY A 51 -0.23 -0.95 -8.01
C GLY A 51 -1.07 -0.42 -9.18
N ILE A 52 -0.76 -0.91 -10.39
CA ILE A 52 -1.51 -0.63 -11.62
C ILE A 52 -1.96 -1.97 -12.20
N TYR A 53 -3.25 -2.04 -12.54
CA TYR A 53 -3.88 -3.25 -13.06
C TYR A 53 -4.61 -2.96 -14.36
N ASP A 54 -4.59 -3.94 -15.24
CA ASP A 54 -5.33 -3.94 -16.49
C ASP A 54 -5.82 -5.37 -16.77
N PRO A 55 -7.14 -5.61 -16.76
CA PRO A 55 -7.68 -6.94 -16.97
C PRO A 55 -7.25 -7.60 -18.29
N ALA A 56 -6.89 -6.81 -19.31
CA ALA A 56 -6.47 -7.32 -20.60
C ALA A 56 -4.97 -7.66 -20.69
N ILE A 57 -4.14 -7.14 -19.77
CA ILE A 57 -2.66 -7.24 -19.85
C ILE A 57 -2.09 -7.95 -18.61
N GLY A 58 -2.59 -7.63 -17.42
CA GLY A 58 -2.04 -8.06 -16.14
C GLY A 58 -1.90 -6.89 -15.17
N GLY A 59 -1.03 -7.00 -14.18
CA GLY A 59 -0.79 -5.92 -13.23
C GLY A 59 0.55 -6.04 -12.51
N VAL A 60 0.98 -4.92 -11.94
CA VAL A 60 2.20 -4.81 -11.14
C VAL A 60 1.86 -4.11 -9.84
N ARG A 61 2.40 -4.63 -8.74
CA ARG A 61 2.44 -3.98 -7.43
C ARG A 61 3.84 -4.14 -6.86
N LEU A 62 4.38 -3.07 -6.30
CA LEU A 62 5.61 -3.09 -5.51
C LEU A 62 5.25 -2.62 -4.11
N GLU A 63 5.63 -3.41 -3.11
CA GLU A 63 5.21 -3.23 -1.73
C GLU A 63 6.41 -3.30 -0.80
N ASP A 64 6.59 -2.24 -0.01
CA ASP A 64 7.56 -2.16 1.07
C ASP A 64 6.85 -1.92 2.41
N MET A 65 7.44 -2.43 3.50
CA MET A 65 7.03 -2.09 4.86
C MET A 65 7.97 -1.02 5.41
N LEU A 66 7.40 0.09 5.88
CA LEU A 66 8.14 1.21 6.44
C LEU A 66 7.77 1.38 7.91
N VAL A 67 8.78 1.62 8.75
CA VAL A 67 8.55 2.19 10.08
C VAL A 67 8.71 3.70 10.01
N ILE A 68 7.74 4.44 10.53
CA ILE A 68 7.79 5.89 10.60
C ILE A 68 8.72 6.31 11.74
N THR A 69 9.59 7.29 11.49
CA THR A 69 10.51 7.89 12.47
C THR A 69 10.12 9.34 12.70
N GLU A 70 10.78 10.02 13.65
CA GLU A 70 10.51 11.44 13.92
C GLU A 70 10.84 12.34 12.70
N GLU A 71 11.85 11.96 11.91
CA GLU A 71 12.31 12.73 10.75
C GLU A 71 11.88 12.16 9.39
N GLY A 72 11.11 11.07 9.36
CA GLY A 72 10.72 10.43 8.10
C GLY A 72 10.32 8.97 8.27
N SER A 73 10.99 8.07 7.55
CA SER A 73 10.73 6.64 7.62
C SER A 73 11.98 5.80 7.36
N ARG A 74 11.95 4.55 7.83
CA ARG A 74 12.98 3.55 7.58
C ARG A 74 12.35 2.32 6.95
N ASP A 75 12.97 1.87 5.88
CA ASP A 75 12.56 0.67 5.15
C ASP A 75 12.92 -0.61 5.91
N LEU A 76 11.96 -1.54 5.96
CA LEU A 76 12.10 -2.87 6.55
C LEU A 76 12.22 -3.95 5.47
N THR A 77 11.83 -3.65 4.23
CA THR A 77 11.89 -4.57 3.09
C THR A 77 13.20 -4.41 2.35
N ARG A 78 13.90 -5.51 2.04
CA ARG A 78 15.22 -5.47 1.39
C ARG A 78 15.23 -6.04 -0.03
N ALA A 79 14.07 -6.46 -0.52
CA ALA A 79 13.96 -7.01 -1.85
C ALA A 79 14.33 -5.95 -2.92
N PRO A 80 15.02 -6.32 -4.01
CA PRO A 80 15.27 -5.40 -5.11
C PRO A 80 13.94 -5.02 -5.77
N ARG A 81 13.83 -3.75 -6.16
CA ARG A 81 12.63 -3.18 -6.82
C ARG A 81 12.70 -3.22 -8.35
N GLN A 82 13.75 -3.85 -8.87
CA GLN A 82 13.98 -3.98 -10.31
C GLN A 82 13.22 -5.18 -10.84
N LEU A 83 12.75 -5.10 -12.08
CA LEU A 83 12.21 -6.25 -12.77
C LEU A 83 13.33 -7.28 -12.95
N VAL A 84 13.10 -8.49 -12.44
CA VAL A 84 13.96 -9.66 -12.65
C VAL A 84 13.23 -10.59 -13.62
N ILE A 85 13.95 -11.12 -14.62
CA ILE A 85 13.44 -11.99 -15.68
C ILE A 85 14.10 -13.36 -15.56
#